data_AF-A0A5Q0NVW3-F1
#
_entry.id   AF-A0A5Q0NVW3-F1
#
_cell.length_a   1.000
_cell.length_b   1.000
_cell.length_c   1.000
_cell.angle_alpha   90.00
_cell.angle_beta   90.00
_cell.angle_gamma   90.00
#
_symmetry.space_group_name_H-M   'P 1'
#
loop_
_entity.id
_entity.type
_entity.pdbx_description
1 polymer ?
#
loop_
_entity_poly.entity_id
_entity_poly.type
_entity_poly.pdbx_seq_one_letter_code
_entity_poly.pdbx_strand_id
1 'polypeptide(L)'
;MKKPLVLTLSILGGLLALTALSVGAFAAYLAISGTPLIDEWQCKDGEAPVLWDDEPGSFCEVEGRELPAGAHWDPLGNRPLQCEDRWGWVQVVPAEAGSGGEPDCYPDDEELPEGWQRVDAGA
;
A
#
# COMPACT_ATOMS: atom_id res chain seq x y z
N MET A 1 -31.93 2.65 46.41
CA MET A 1 -31.87 1.82 45.18
C MET A 1 -30.55 2.00 44.43
N LYS A 2 -29.40 1.58 44.97
CA LYS A 2 -28.07 1.85 44.34
C LYS A 2 -27.58 0.74 43.39
N LYS A 3 -28.03 -0.51 43.60
CA LYS A 3 -27.63 -1.69 42.82
C LYS A 3 -27.87 -1.59 41.29
N PRO A 4 -29.03 -1.13 40.77
CA PRO A 4 -29.26 -1.10 39.33
C PRO A 4 -28.37 -0.06 38.63
N LEU A 5 -28.14 1.10 39.24
CA LEU A 5 -27.27 2.15 38.67
C LEU A 5 -25.82 1.65 38.54
N VAL A 6 -25.29 0.98 39.55
CA VAL A 6 -23.95 0.36 39.50
C VAL A 6 -23.87 -0.69 38.39
N LEU A 7 -24.88 -1.56 38.26
CA LEU A 7 -24.92 -2.58 37.22
C LEU A 7 -24.94 -1.96 35.80
N THR A 8 -25.79 -0.94 35.58
CA THR A 8 -25.85 -0.24 34.28
C THR A 8 -24.54 0.47 33.94
N LEU A 9 -23.90 1.13 34.92
CA LEU A 9 -22.59 1.77 34.71
C LEU A 9 -21.48 0.75 34.42
N SER A 10 -21.47 -0.41 35.08
CA SER A 10 -20.54 -1.50 34.79
C SER A 10 -20.75 -2.10 33.39
N ILE A 11 -22.01 -2.27 32.95
CA ILE A 11 -22.33 -2.75 31.60
C ILE A 11 -21.86 -1.73 30.55
N LEU A 12 -22.17 -0.44 30.75
CA LEU A 12 -21.77 0.63 29.83
C LEU A 12 -20.24 0.78 29.76
N GLY A 13 -19.56 0.72 30.90
CA GLY A 13 -18.09 0.73 30.96
C GLY A 13 -17.47 -0.49 30.29
N GLY A 14 -18.06 -1.68 30.46
CA GLY A 14 -17.63 -2.90 29.77
C GLY A 14 -17.82 -2.83 28.26
N LEU A 15 -18.95 -2.29 27.78
CA LEU A 15 -19.20 -2.03 26.36
C LEU A 15 -18.18 -1.04 25.78
N LEU A 16 -17.94 0.10 26.46
CA LEU A 16 -16.94 1.09 26.04
C LEU A 16 -15.52 0.49 25.96
N ALA A 17 -15.12 -0.29 26.97
CA ALA A 17 -13.82 -0.96 26.99
C ALA A 17 -13.70 -1.99 25.85
N LEU A 18 -14.74 -2.81 25.63
CA LEU A 18 -14.78 -3.79 24.54
C LEU A 18 -14.70 -3.10 23.18
N THR A 19 -15.45 -2.02 22.95
CA THR A 19 -15.39 -1.24 21.70
C THR A 19 -14.01 -0.64 21.47
N ALA A 20 -13.39 -0.03 22.49
CA ALA A 20 -12.04 0.52 22.38
C ALA A 20 -10.99 -0.57 22.07
N LEU A 21 -11.09 -1.74 22.71
CA LEU A 21 -10.24 -2.90 22.42
C LEU A 21 -10.44 -3.42 20.99
N SER A 22 -11.68 -3.51 20.50
CA SER A 22 -11.96 -3.96 19.14
C SER A 22 -11.43 -3.01 18.07
N VAL A 23 -11.59 -1.70 18.25
CA VAL A 23 -11.04 -0.68 17.34
C VAL A 23 -9.50 -0.69 17.38
N GLY A 24 -8.91 -0.76 18.58
CA GLY A 24 -7.46 -0.86 18.75
C GLY A 24 -6.87 -2.11 18.10
N ALA A 25 -7.52 -3.27 18.27
CA ALA A 25 -7.10 -4.52 17.64
C ALA A 25 -7.21 -4.48 16.11
N PHE A 26 -8.24 -3.83 15.57
CA PHE A 26 -8.40 -3.67 14.12
C PHE A 26 -7.36 -2.70 13.51
N ALA A 27 -7.12 -1.56 14.16
CA ALA A 27 -6.06 -0.63 13.73
C ALA A 27 -4.66 -1.25 13.85
N ALA A 28 -4.39 -1.99 14.93
CA ALA A 28 -3.16 -2.76 15.08
C ALA A 28 -3.03 -3.87 14.03
N TYR A 29 -4.12 -4.58 13.70
CA TYR A 29 -4.12 -5.56 12.61
C TYR A 29 -3.73 -4.89 11.28
N LEU A 30 -4.37 -3.79 10.89
CA LEU A 30 -4.06 -3.07 9.65
C LEU A 30 -2.60 -2.61 9.57
N ALA A 31 -2.04 -2.10 10.68
CA ALA A 31 -0.63 -1.70 10.76
C ALA A 31 0.34 -2.90 10.72
N ILE A 32 0.00 -4.02 11.35
CA ILE A 32 0.84 -5.24 11.39
C ILE A 32 0.77 -6.01 10.06
N SER A 33 -0.41 -6.06 9.44
CA SER A 33 -0.63 -6.63 8.11
C SER A 33 -0.36 -5.61 7.00
N GLY A 34 0.26 -4.46 7.34
CA GLY A 34 0.51 -3.26 6.54
C GLY A 34 -0.38 -3.15 5.31
N THR A 35 -1.68 -3.30 5.52
CA THR A 35 -2.64 -3.33 4.43
C THR A 35 -2.83 -1.87 4.08
N PRO A 36 -2.28 -1.38 2.96
CA PRO A 36 -2.22 0.04 2.73
C PRO A 36 -3.65 0.53 2.60
N LEU A 37 -4.05 1.43 3.51
CA LEU A 37 -5.41 1.97 3.55
C LEU A 37 -5.70 2.85 2.32
N ILE A 38 -4.65 3.18 1.56
CA ILE A 38 -4.61 3.95 0.32
C ILE A 38 -3.55 3.26 -0.56
N ASP A 39 -3.92 2.84 -1.76
CA ASP A 39 -3.15 1.92 -2.63
C ASP A 39 -2.41 2.72 -3.73
N GLU A 40 -1.14 2.40 -4.09
CA GLU A 40 -0.17 3.38 -4.68
C GLU A 40 0.93 2.87 -5.66
N TRP A 41 1.29 3.64 -6.71
CA TRP A 41 2.19 3.30 -7.84
C TRP A 41 2.69 4.57 -8.60
N GLN A 42 3.98 4.67 -8.99
CA GLN A 42 4.63 5.72 -9.83
C GLN A 42 4.25 5.84 -11.35
N CYS A 43 4.17 7.05 -11.94
CA CYS A 43 4.37 7.37 -13.39
C CYS A 43 4.71 8.89 -13.59
N LYS A 44 4.69 9.47 -14.83
CA LYS A 44 4.93 10.93 -15.09
C LYS A 44 3.67 11.75 -15.41
N ASP A 45 3.78 13.07 -15.31
CA ASP A 45 2.69 14.02 -15.57
C ASP A 45 2.22 13.95 -17.05
N GLY A 46 0.98 13.49 -17.28
CA GLY A 46 0.43 13.16 -18.61
C GLY A 46 0.69 11.71 -19.10
N GLU A 47 1.12 10.81 -18.21
CA GLU A 47 1.24 9.37 -18.44
C GLU A 47 0.60 8.56 -17.30
N ALA A 48 0.14 7.36 -17.65
CA ALA A 48 -0.30 6.32 -16.73
C ALA A 48 0.40 4.99 -17.08
N PRO A 49 0.52 4.02 -16.15
CA PRO A 49 1.10 2.72 -16.43
C PRO A 49 0.12 1.87 -17.24
N VAL A 50 0.57 0.70 -17.71
CA VAL A 50 -0.13 -0.21 -18.64
C VAL A 50 0.18 -1.67 -18.29
N LEU A 51 -0.74 -2.36 -17.62
CA LEU A 51 -0.68 -3.80 -17.36
C LEU A 51 -0.77 -4.63 -18.66
N TRP A 52 -0.38 -5.91 -18.58
CA TRP A 52 -0.63 -6.92 -19.62
C TRP A 52 -1.80 -7.84 -19.22
N ASP A 53 -2.61 -8.27 -20.19
CA ASP A 53 -3.86 -9.04 -19.99
C ASP A 53 -3.62 -10.50 -19.57
N ASP A 54 -2.58 -11.12 -20.13
CA ASP A 54 -2.38 -12.58 -20.10
C ASP A 54 -1.18 -13.02 -19.23
N GLU A 55 -0.36 -12.06 -18.78
CA GLU A 55 0.87 -12.27 -18.01
C GLU A 55 1.12 -11.10 -17.03
N PRO A 56 1.68 -11.32 -15.82
CA PRO A 56 1.90 -10.25 -14.84
C PRO A 56 2.94 -9.22 -15.31
N GLY A 57 2.61 -7.92 -15.26
CA GLY A 57 3.57 -6.82 -15.53
C GLY A 57 2.90 -5.55 -16.05
N SER A 58 3.60 -4.41 -16.03
CA SER A 58 3.09 -3.04 -16.29
C SER A 58 4.06 -2.12 -17.09
N PHE A 59 3.61 -0.99 -17.68
CA PHE A 59 4.47 0.05 -18.31
C PHE A 59 3.85 1.47 -18.46
N CYS A 60 4.55 2.58 -18.12
CA CYS A 60 4.04 3.94 -18.42
C CYS A 60 3.96 4.26 -19.94
N GLU A 61 2.84 4.82 -20.41
CA GLU A 61 2.64 5.30 -21.80
C GLU A 61 1.85 6.63 -21.83
N VAL A 62 1.84 7.32 -22.97
CA VAL A 62 1.17 8.62 -23.15
C VAL A 62 -0.35 8.48 -23.14
N GLU A 63 -1.01 9.14 -22.18
CA GLU A 63 -2.47 9.07 -22.01
C GLU A 63 -3.21 9.40 -23.33
N GLY A 64 -4.00 8.44 -23.81
CA GLY A 64 -4.76 8.57 -25.06
C GLY A 64 -4.05 8.09 -26.34
N ARG A 65 -2.87 7.47 -26.25
CA ARG A 65 -2.36 6.61 -27.33
C ARG A 65 -3.06 5.26 -27.37
N GLU A 66 -3.08 4.65 -28.55
CA GLU A 66 -3.60 3.31 -28.77
C GLU A 66 -2.56 2.28 -28.31
N LEU A 67 -2.99 1.33 -27.47
CA LEU A 67 -2.10 0.37 -26.83
C LEU A 67 -1.76 -0.84 -27.73
N PRO A 68 -0.64 -1.53 -27.49
CA PRO A 68 -0.38 -2.86 -28.04
C PRO A 68 -1.51 -3.85 -27.72
N ALA A 69 -1.69 -4.86 -28.58
CA ALA A 69 -2.62 -5.95 -28.29
C ALA A 69 -2.12 -6.79 -27.12
N GLY A 70 -3.00 -7.10 -26.16
CA GLY A 70 -2.66 -7.78 -24.90
C GLY A 70 -2.20 -6.83 -23.78
N ALA A 71 -2.22 -5.52 -24.00
CA ALA A 71 -1.93 -4.51 -22.99
C ALA A 71 -3.18 -3.67 -22.64
N HIS A 72 -3.37 -3.36 -21.36
CA HIS A 72 -4.44 -2.50 -20.84
C HIS A 72 -3.84 -1.50 -19.84
N TRP A 73 -4.33 -0.25 -19.79
CA TRP A 73 -3.79 0.73 -18.83
C TRP A 73 -3.77 0.16 -17.41
N ASP A 74 -2.60 0.20 -16.76
CA ASP A 74 -2.37 -0.30 -15.44
C ASP A 74 -3.28 0.53 -14.56
N PRO A 75 -4.23 -0.12 -13.90
CA PRO A 75 -5.34 0.57 -13.27
C PRO A 75 -4.87 1.42 -12.09
N LEU A 76 -3.59 1.30 -11.72
CA LEU A 76 -2.97 1.84 -10.54
C LEU A 76 -2.13 3.09 -10.85
N GLY A 77 -2.01 3.52 -12.11
CA GLY A 77 -1.86 4.96 -12.39
C GLY A 77 -0.64 5.65 -11.75
N ASN A 78 -0.92 6.79 -11.13
CA ASN A 78 0.02 7.69 -10.45
C ASN A 78 -0.51 7.92 -9.01
N ARG A 79 0.16 7.43 -7.96
CA ARG A 79 -0.34 7.43 -6.56
C ARG A 79 0.80 7.19 -5.52
N PRO A 80 0.99 8.02 -4.47
CA PRO A 80 2.11 7.87 -3.50
C PRO A 80 1.85 8.07 -1.96
N LEU A 81 2.44 7.20 -1.13
CA LEU A 81 2.80 7.30 0.31
C LEU A 81 4.15 6.59 0.51
N GLN A 82 4.61 6.54 1.76
CA GLN A 82 5.85 5.88 2.16
C GLN A 82 5.67 4.37 2.11
N CYS A 83 6.57 3.67 1.42
CA CYS A 83 6.47 2.21 1.22
C CYS A 83 6.54 1.39 2.51
N GLU A 84 6.99 2.01 3.62
CA GLU A 84 6.98 1.44 4.97
C GLU A 84 5.55 1.10 5.46
N ASP A 85 4.52 1.78 4.91
CA ASP A 85 3.11 1.53 5.23
C ASP A 85 2.49 0.34 4.45
N ARG A 86 3.30 -0.39 3.65
CA ARG A 86 2.86 -1.44 2.71
C ARG A 86 3.50 -2.78 3.05
N TRP A 87 2.73 -3.73 3.60
CA TRP A 87 3.17 -5.09 3.94
C TRP A 87 3.08 -6.03 2.75
N GLY A 88 4.05 -6.93 2.62
CA GLY A 88 4.29 -7.62 1.37
C GLY A 88 4.92 -6.70 0.33
N TRP A 89 5.42 -5.53 0.71
CA TRP A 89 6.12 -4.56 -0.15
C TRP A 89 7.34 -3.99 0.58
N VAL A 90 8.27 -3.47 -0.19
CA VAL A 90 9.49 -2.82 0.27
C VAL A 90 9.67 -1.50 -0.47
N GLN A 91 10.25 -0.50 0.21
CA GLN A 91 10.77 0.64 -0.52
C GLN A 91 11.88 0.15 -1.45
N VAL A 92 11.78 0.52 -2.71
CA VAL A 92 12.83 0.35 -3.69
C VAL A 92 13.36 1.71 -4.11
N VAL A 93 14.67 1.77 -4.29
CA VAL A 93 15.35 2.90 -4.91
C VAL A 93 16.04 2.40 -6.16
N PRO A 94 16.34 3.28 -7.13
CA PRO A 94 17.24 2.92 -8.20
C PRO A 94 18.58 2.40 -7.63
N ALA A 95 19.08 1.30 -8.20
CA ALA A 95 20.25 0.60 -7.71
C ALA A 95 21.54 1.44 -7.80
N GLU A 96 21.61 2.33 -8.81
CA GLU A 96 22.73 3.22 -9.05
C GLU A 96 22.40 4.68 -8.67
N ALA A 97 23.33 5.32 -7.96
CA ALA A 97 23.14 6.69 -7.47
C ALA A 97 23.13 7.72 -8.62
N GLY A 98 21.99 8.41 -8.80
CA GLY A 98 21.86 9.54 -9.72
C GLY A 98 21.08 9.28 -11.01
N SER A 99 20.40 8.14 -11.13
CA SER A 99 19.57 7.78 -12.30
C SER A 99 18.31 8.64 -12.51
N GLY A 100 17.93 9.47 -11.53
CA GLY A 100 16.79 10.38 -11.62
C GLY A 100 15.41 9.76 -11.34
N GLY A 101 15.35 8.45 -11.07
CA GLY A 101 14.15 7.83 -10.50
C GLY A 101 13.94 8.26 -9.04
N GLU A 102 12.70 8.60 -8.68
CA GLU A 102 12.32 8.79 -7.28
C GLU A 102 12.16 7.41 -6.60
N PRO A 103 12.25 7.32 -5.26
CA PRO A 103 11.96 6.08 -4.54
C PRO A 103 10.51 5.64 -4.76
N ASP A 104 10.30 4.35 -5.00
CA ASP A 104 8.98 3.74 -5.24
C ASP A 104 8.84 2.48 -4.37
N CYS A 105 7.75 1.74 -4.51
CA CYS A 105 7.46 0.55 -3.72
C CYS A 105 7.27 -0.68 -4.62
N TYR A 106 7.81 -1.83 -4.24
CA TYR A 106 7.66 -3.08 -4.99
C TYR A 106 7.31 -4.26 -4.05
N PRO A 107 6.60 -5.32 -4.49
CA PRO A 107 6.31 -6.46 -3.63
C PRO A 107 7.57 -7.11 -3.04
N ASP A 108 7.47 -7.60 -1.81
CA ASP A 108 8.60 -8.16 -1.05
C ASP A 108 8.84 -9.66 -1.31
N ASP A 109 7.90 -10.34 -1.94
CA ASP A 109 7.93 -11.75 -2.35
C ASP A 109 8.19 -11.95 -3.85
N GLU A 110 8.02 -10.91 -4.66
CA GLU A 110 8.40 -10.90 -6.07
C GLU A 110 9.88 -10.55 -6.29
N GLU A 111 10.42 -11.01 -7.42
CA GLU A 111 11.74 -10.62 -7.90
C GLU A 111 11.68 -9.18 -8.43
N LEU A 112 12.58 -8.31 -7.97
CA LEU A 112 12.54 -6.89 -8.36
C LEU A 112 12.77 -6.73 -9.87
N PRO A 113 12.12 -5.77 -10.54
CA PRO A 113 12.46 -5.40 -11.90
C PRO A 113 13.90 -4.88 -11.94
N GLU A 114 14.60 -5.17 -13.04
CA GLU A 114 16.00 -4.79 -13.22
C GLU A 114 16.20 -3.27 -13.03
N GLY A 115 17.24 -2.89 -12.29
CA GLY A 115 17.57 -1.50 -11.98
C GLY A 115 17.03 -0.98 -10.63
N TRP A 116 16.19 -1.74 -9.94
CA TRP A 116 15.72 -1.43 -8.59
C TRP A 116 16.43 -2.26 -7.52
N GLN A 117 16.73 -1.66 -6.37
CA GLN A 117 17.21 -2.36 -5.18
C GLN A 117 16.31 -2.03 -3.99
N ARG A 118 16.16 -2.98 -3.07
CA ARG A 118 15.47 -2.74 -1.80
C ARG A 118 16.26 -1.69 -1.01
N VAL A 119 15.57 -0.70 -0.47
CA VAL A 119 16.08 0.04 0.68
C VAL A 119 15.98 -0.93 1.84
N ASP A 120 17.04 -1.68 2.10
CA ASP A 120 17.12 -2.50 3.29
C ASP A 120 16.88 -1.58 4.49
N ALA A 121 15.79 -1.85 5.24
CA ALA A 121 15.51 -1.15 6.49
C ALA A 121 16.73 -1.37 7.41
N GLY A 122 17.49 -0.29 7.60
CA GLY A 122 18.85 -0.38 8.13
C GLY A 122 18.94 -1.07 9.48
N ALA A 123 20.00 -1.88 9.64
CA ALA A 123 20.43 -2.45 10.91
C ALA A 123 20.92 -1.38 11.90
#